data_AF-A0A7Y2CJT1-F1
#
_entry.id   AF-A0A7Y2CJT1-F1
#
_cell.length_a   1.000
_cell.length_b   1.000
_cell.length_c   1.000
_cell.angle_alpha   90.00
_cell.angle_beta   90.00
_cell.angle_gamma   90.00
#
_symmetry.space_group_name_H-M   'P 1'
#
loop_
_entity.id
_entity.type
_entity.pdbx_description
1 polymer ?
#
loop_
_entity_poly.entity_id
_entity_poly.type
_entity_poly.pdbx_seq_one_letter_code
_entity_poly.pdbx_strand_id
1 'polypeptide(L)'
;MRGILTYHSLDTSGSPISIPPDAFRRHVTWLAGSGVPVKTVADLMAAPEEPGIAITFDDAFTNFRDEAWPVLREHGMAVTVFVPTDHAGKTNRWPDEVVSGVPELPLLDLETLASLAEQGVTLGSHTMSHRDLRSLPDEALGE
;
A
#
# COMPACT_ATOMS: atom_id res chain seq x y z
N MET A 1 15.70 -8.54 13.44
CA MET A 1 14.33 -7.99 13.50
C MET A 1 13.73 -8.07 12.11
N ARG A 2 12.49 -8.55 12.00
CA ARG A 2 11.74 -8.60 10.75
C ARG A 2 10.35 -8.01 10.99
N GLY A 3 9.78 -7.38 9.97
CA GLY A 3 8.46 -6.77 10.09
C GLY A 3 7.92 -6.29 8.76
N ILE A 4 6.60 -6.13 8.71
CA ILE A 4 5.89 -5.53 7.59
C ILE A 4 5.24 -4.27 8.16
N LEU A 5 5.53 -3.12 7.56
CA LEU A 5 4.89 -1.86 7.85
C LEU A 5 3.80 -1.62 6.80
N THR A 6 2.58 -1.43 7.25
CA THR A 6 1.41 -1.25 6.38
C THR A 6 0.88 0.17 6.51
N TYR A 7 0.68 0.80 5.37
CA TYR A 7 0.08 2.12 5.21
C TYR A 7 -1.12 2.00 4.26
N HIS A 8 -2.00 2.99 4.25
CA HIS A 8 -3.10 3.07 3.29
C HIS A 8 -3.08 4.44 2.61
N SER A 9 -3.54 5.49 3.31
CA SER A 9 -3.61 6.85 2.79
C SER A 9 -2.64 7.79 3.51
N LEU A 10 -2.15 8.80 2.78
CA LEU A 10 -1.34 9.89 3.32
C LEU A 10 -2.09 11.24 3.21
N ASP A 11 -2.72 11.67 4.30
CA ASP A 11 -3.46 12.94 4.37
C ASP A 11 -3.55 13.46 5.81
N THR A 12 -4.16 14.63 5.99
CA THR A 12 -4.35 15.28 7.30
C THR A 12 -5.80 15.28 7.78
N SER A 13 -6.66 14.44 7.19
CA SER A 13 -8.09 14.38 7.53
C SER A 13 -8.37 13.85 8.94
N GLY A 14 -7.40 13.13 9.54
CA GLY A 14 -7.60 12.41 10.79
C GLY A 14 -8.35 11.09 10.63
N SER A 15 -8.51 10.62 9.38
CA SER A 15 -9.02 9.28 9.06
C SER A 15 -8.23 8.19 9.79
N PRO A 16 -8.90 7.14 10.31
CA PRO A 16 -8.24 6.06 11.03
C PRO A 16 -7.25 5.24 10.19
N ILE A 17 -7.33 5.34 8.85
CA ILE A 17 -6.42 4.66 7.92
C ILE A 17 -5.35 5.61 7.33
N SER A 18 -5.33 6.88 7.76
CA SER A 18 -4.42 7.89 7.22
C SER A 18 -3.37 8.31 8.23
N ILE A 19 -2.16 8.61 7.73
CA ILE A 19 -1.18 9.38 8.50
C ILE A 19 -0.76 10.64 7.73
N PRO A 20 -0.34 11.72 8.42
CA PRO A 20 0.17 12.90 7.74
C PRO A 20 1.39 12.57 6.86
N PRO A 21 1.50 13.14 5.64
CA PRO A 21 2.67 12.93 4.78
C PRO A 21 4.02 13.22 5.46
N ASP A 22 4.08 14.25 6.31
CA ASP A 22 5.30 14.57 7.07
C ASP A 22 5.65 13.50 8.11
N ALA A 23 4.66 12.80 8.66
CA ALA A 23 4.93 11.65 9.53
C ALA A 23 5.52 10.50 8.73
N PHE A 24 4.97 10.20 7.56
CA PHE A 24 5.52 9.19 6.65
C PHE A 24 6.96 9.51 6.25
N ARG A 25 7.26 10.76 5.86
CA ARG A 25 8.64 11.21 5.57
C ARG A 25 9.59 10.92 6.73
N ARG A 26 9.20 11.26 7.96
CA ARG A 26 10.02 10.96 9.15
C ARG A 26 10.24 9.47 9.34
N HIS A 27 9.24 8.62 9.09
CA HIS A 27 9.40 7.17 9.16
C HIS A 27 10.43 6.67 8.14
N VAL A 28 10.34 7.12 6.89
CA VAL A 28 11.27 6.72 5.82
C VAL A 28 12.68 7.21 6.11
N THR A 29 12.86 8.48 6.51
CA THR A 29 14.18 9.02 6.86
C THR A 29 14.80 8.28 8.05
N TRP A 30 13.99 7.94 9.06
CA TRP A 30 14.48 7.15 10.19
C TRP A 30 14.92 5.75 9.76
N LEU A 31 14.13 5.07 8.91
CA LEU A 31 14.49 3.76 8.35
C LEU A 31 15.79 3.84 7.55
N ALA A 32 15.96 4.86 6.72
CA ALA A 32 17.17 5.07 5.93
C ALA A 32 18.42 5.20 6.81
N GLY A 33 18.30 5.89 7.96
CA GLY A 33 19.40 6.05 8.92
C GLY A 33 19.63 4.85 9.84
N SER A 34 18.69 3.89 9.90
CA SER A 34 18.75 2.75 10.83
C SER A 34 19.69 1.62 10.41
N GLY A 35 20.06 1.56 9.13
CA GLY A 35 20.81 0.44 8.54
C GLY A 35 20.00 -0.85 8.39
N VAL A 36 18.70 -0.84 8.69
CA VAL A 36 17.81 -1.99 8.48
C VAL A 36 17.49 -2.12 6.99
N PRO A 37 17.72 -3.29 6.36
CA PRO A 37 17.39 -3.49 4.95
C PRO A 37 15.88 -3.34 4.69
N VAL A 38 15.51 -2.54 3.69
CA VAL A 38 14.14 -2.46 3.19
C VAL A 38 14.01 -3.34 1.94
N LYS A 39 13.10 -4.31 1.99
CA LYS A 39 12.95 -5.37 0.99
C LYS A 39 11.52 -5.38 0.45
N THR A 40 11.31 -5.98 -0.73
CA THR A 40 9.96 -6.35 -1.15
C THR A 40 9.38 -7.39 -0.18
N VAL A 41 8.06 -7.54 -0.15
CA VAL A 41 7.41 -8.61 0.64
C VAL A 41 7.95 -9.98 0.19
N ALA A 42 8.10 -10.20 -1.13
CA ALA A 42 8.60 -11.45 -1.67
C ALA A 42 10.04 -11.78 -1.20
N ASP A 43 10.96 -10.81 -1.26
CA ASP A 43 12.34 -11.01 -0.82
C ASP A 43 12.44 -11.21 0.69
N LEU A 44 11.62 -10.48 1.47
CA LEU A 44 11.55 -10.67 2.91
C LEU A 44 11.07 -12.08 3.25
N MET A 45 10.13 -12.64 2.48
CA MET A 45 9.61 -14.00 2.69
C MET A 45 10.55 -15.09 2.20
N ALA A 46 11.28 -14.86 1.10
CA ALA A 46 12.23 -15.83 0.53
C ALA A 46 13.46 -16.07 1.42
N ALA A 47 13.84 -15.09 2.26
CA ALA A 47 14.98 -15.18 3.17
C ALA A 47 14.54 -14.99 4.64
N PRO A 48 13.84 -15.97 5.24
CA PRO A 48 13.20 -15.79 6.54
C PRO A 48 14.17 -15.60 7.72
N GLU A 49 15.41 -16.03 7.57
CA GLU A 49 16.47 -15.89 8.57
C GLU A 49 17.14 -14.49 8.51
N GLU A 50 16.96 -13.74 7.43
CA GLU A 50 17.58 -12.43 7.27
C GLU A 50 16.74 -11.30 7.88
N PRO A 51 17.34 -10.33 8.58
CA PRO A 51 16.62 -9.15 9.04
C PRO A 51 16.15 -8.30 7.85
N GLY A 52 15.04 -7.58 8.05
CA GLY A 52 14.53 -6.65 7.06
C GLY A 52 13.12 -6.19 7.34
N ILE A 53 12.76 -5.05 6.75
CA ILE A 53 11.41 -4.51 6.79
C ILE A 53 10.85 -4.48 5.37
N ALA A 54 9.59 -4.86 5.22
CA ALA A 54 8.83 -4.56 4.01
C ALA A 54 7.89 -3.39 4.27
N ILE A 55 7.76 -2.51 3.27
CA ILE A 55 6.80 -1.40 3.28
C ILE A 55 5.69 -1.75 2.30
N THR A 56 4.46 -1.65 2.78
CA THR A 56 3.25 -1.99 2.02
C THR A 56 2.26 -0.84 2.05
N PHE A 57 1.56 -0.64 0.94
CA PHE A 57 0.41 0.26 0.82
C PHE A 57 -0.78 -0.54 0.31
N ASP A 58 -1.89 -0.47 1.03
CA ASP A 58 -3.14 -1.10 0.60
C ASP A 58 -4.00 -0.08 -0.16
N ASP A 59 -5.03 -0.58 -0.86
CA ASP A 59 -6.07 0.15 -1.61
C ASP A 59 -5.66 0.97 -2.84
N ALA A 60 -4.37 1.27 -3.00
CA ALA A 60 -3.83 2.07 -4.10
C ALA A 60 -4.39 3.51 -4.15
N PHE A 61 -4.48 4.21 -3.02
CA PHE A 61 -4.85 5.63 -2.98
C PHE A 61 -3.92 6.51 -3.82
N THR A 62 -4.44 7.56 -4.48
CA THR A 62 -3.62 8.41 -5.38
C THR A 62 -2.48 9.12 -4.66
N ASN A 63 -2.67 9.46 -3.38
CA ASN A 63 -1.64 10.13 -2.58
C ASN A 63 -0.41 9.25 -2.31
N PHE A 64 -0.46 7.93 -2.54
CA PHE A 64 0.75 7.12 -2.60
C PHE A 64 1.73 7.67 -3.64
N ARG A 65 1.24 7.92 -4.87
CA ARG A 65 2.08 8.45 -5.97
C ARG A 65 2.63 9.83 -5.63
N ASP A 66 1.80 10.68 -5.05
CA ASP A 66 2.10 12.10 -4.88
C ASP A 66 2.97 12.36 -3.64
N GLU A 67 2.78 11.59 -2.56
CA GLU A 67 3.43 11.82 -1.26
C GLU A 67 4.42 10.72 -0.88
N ALA A 68 4.09 9.44 -1.09
CA ALA A 68 4.90 8.32 -0.61
C ALA A 68 6.05 7.95 -1.57
N TRP A 69 5.70 7.74 -2.84
CA TRP A 69 6.63 7.22 -3.84
C TRP A 69 7.87 8.10 -4.04
N PRO A 70 7.79 9.44 -4.12
CA PRO A 70 8.97 10.27 -4.32
C PRO A 70 9.99 10.10 -3.19
N VAL A 71 9.52 9.98 -1.95
CA VAL A 71 10.35 9.85 -0.74
C VAL A 71 10.99 8.47 -0.66
N LEU A 72 10.22 7.41 -0.93
CA LEU A 72 10.75 6.04 -0.98
C LEU A 72 11.81 5.89 -2.08
N ARG A 73 11.55 6.45 -3.27
CA ARG A 73 12.46 6.43 -4.41
C ARG A 73 13.75 7.19 -4.12
N GLU A 74 13.69 8.34 -3.46
CA GLU A 74 14.86 9.12 -3.05
C GLU A 74 15.82 8.30 -2.18
N HIS A 75 15.27 7.45 -1.30
CA HIS A 75 16.04 6.57 -0.43
C HIS A 75 16.31 5.16 -1.02
N GLY A 76 15.91 4.91 -2.27
CA GLY A 76 16.09 3.60 -2.92
C GLY A 76 15.36 2.45 -2.22
N MET A 77 14.25 2.73 -1.55
CA MET A 77 13.51 1.74 -0.77
C MET A 77 12.50 0.97 -1.62
N ALA A 78 12.50 -0.35 -1.46
CA ALA A 78 11.47 -1.22 -2.04
C ALA A 78 10.11 -1.00 -1.38
N VAL A 79 9.04 -1.12 -2.16
CA VAL A 79 7.65 -0.99 -1.68
C VAL A 79 6.72 -1.88 -2.49
N THR A 80 5.67 -2.39 -1.84
CA THR A 80 4.59 -3.14 -2.47
C THR A 80 3.26 -2.38 -2.32
N VAL A 81 2.52 -2.21 -3.41
CA VAL A 81 1.15 -1.66 -3.40
C VAL A 81 0.18 -2.80 -3.70
N PHE A 82 -0.75 -3.08 -2.80
CA PHE A 82 -1.82 -4.06 -3.01
C PHE A 82 -3.04 -3.37 -3.61
N VAL A 83 -3.52 -3.87 -4.76
CA VAL A 83 -4.49 -3.18 -5.61
C VAL A 83 -5.83 -3.93 -5.67
N PRO A 84 -6.96 -3.28 -5.34
CA PRO A 84 -8.31 -3.78 -5.65
C PRO A 84 -8.70 -3.39 -7.08
N THR A 85 -8.43 -4.28 -8.05
CA THR A 85 -8.39 -3.91 -9.48
C THR A 85 -9.71 -3.40 -10.07
N ASP A 86 -10.87 -3.82 -9.56
CA ASP A 86 -12.17 -3.32 -10.04
C ASP A 86 -12.42 -1.88 -9.63
N HIS A 87 -11.64 -1.35 -8.69
CA HIS A 87 -11.74 0.02 -8.19
C HIS A 87 -10.65 0.95 -8.72
N ALA A 88 -9.74 0.45 -9.57
CA ALA A 88 -8.72 1.29 -10.19
C ALA A 88 -9.35 2.48 -10.95
N GLY A 89 -8.88 3.69 -10.65
CA GLY A 89 -9.40 4.94 -11.20
C GLY A 89 -10.76 5.39 -10.64
N LYS A 90 -11.26 4.75 -9.58
CA LYS A 90 -12.49 5.11 -8.86
C LYS A 90 -12.16 5.70 -7.49
N THR A 91 -12.95 5.36 -6.47
CA THR A 91 -12.78 5.79 -5.08
C THR A 91 -12.87 4.59 -4.15
N ASN A 92 -12.49 4.76 -2.89
CA ASN A 92 -12.62 3.76 -1.83
C ASN A 92 -14.08 3.47 -1.37
N ARG A 93 -15.03 3.45 -2.31
CA ARG A 93 -16.40 3.02 -2.05
C ARG A 93 -16.49 1.50 -2.14
N TRP A 94 -16.20 0.85 -1.02
CA TRP A 94 -16.23 -0.60 -0.90
C TRP A 94 -17.68 -1.12 -0.84
N PRO A 95 -18.00 -2.27 -1.47
CA PRO A 95 -19.37 -2.76 -1.55
C PRO A 95 -19.97 -3.16 -0.19
N ASP A 96 -19.17 -3.76 0.70
CA ASP A 96 -19.63 -4.34 1.96
C ASP A 96 -19.13 -3.57 3.20
N GLU A 97 -18.43 -2.44 3.00
CA GLU A 97 -17.70 -1.79 4.08
C GLU A 97 -18.04 -0.30 4.14
N VAL A 98 -18.54 0.10 5.32
CA VAL A 98 -18.70 1.51 5.69
C VAL A 98 -17.90 1.73 6.96
N VAL A 99 -16.67 2.22 6.82
CA VAL A 99 -15.82 2.56 7.97
C VAL A 99 -16.14 3.97 8.42
N SER A 100 -16.65 4.11 9.65
CA SER A 100 -16.88 5.41 10.26
C SER A 100 -15.57 6.21 10.34
N GLY A 101 -15.58 7.42 9.80
CA GLY A 101 -14.43 8.35 9.86
C GLY A 101 -13.43 8.20 8.71
N VAL A 102 -13.65 7.30 7.76
CA VAL A 102 -12.86 7.23 6.53
C VAL A 102 -13.54 8.06 5.43
N PRO A 103 -12.90 9.13 4.91
CA PRO A 103 -13.46 9.91 3.82
C PRO A 103 -13.40 9.13 2.50
N GLU A 104 -14.23 9.56 1.55
CA GLU A 104 -14.10 9.09 0.18
C GLU A 104 -12.87 9.72 -0.47
N LEU A 105 -11.95 8.88 -0.95
CA LEU A 105 -10.67 9.25 -1.53
C LEU A 105 -10.47 8.54 -2.87
N PRO A 106 -9.81 9.21 -3.83
CA PRO A 106 -9.56 8.63 -5.15
C PRO A 106 -8.46 7.56 -5.11
N LEU A 107 -8.58 6.59 -6.01
CA LEU A 107 -7.63 5.50 -6.22
C LEU A 107 -6.88 5.67 -7.55
N LEU A 108 -5.67 5.11 -7.62
CA LEU A 108 -4.84 5.10 -8.82
C LEU A 108 -5.55 4.33 -9.94
N ASP A 109 -5.46 4.85 -11.17
CA ASP A 109 -5.90 4.14 -12.37
C ASP A 109 -4.84 3.14 -12.86
N LEU A 110 -5.25 2.25 -13.77
CA LEU A 110 -4.39 1.19 -14.30
C LEU A 110 -3.17 1.75 -15.06
N GLU A 111 -3.31 2.88 -15.75
CA GLU A 111 -2.21 3.52 -16.47
C GLU A 111 -1.13 4.02 -15.49
N THR A 112 -1.56 4.70 -14.43
CA THR A 112 -0.66 5.17 -13.36
C THR A 112 0.00 4.01 -12.63
N LEU A 113 -0.75 2.95 -12.34
CA LEU A 113 -0.21 1.74 -11.71
C LEU A 113 0.85 1.07 -12.58
N ALA A 114 0.61 0.95 -13.90
CA ALA A 114 1.59 0.42 -14.84
C ALA A 114 2.87 1.28 -14.86
N SER A 115 2.72 2.61 -14.90
CA SER A 115 3.87 3.53 -14.85
C SER A 115 4.66 3.41 -13.53
N LEU A 116 4.00 3.21 -12.39
CA LEU A 116 4.66 3.00 -11.10
C LEU A 116 5.43 1.67 -11.07
N ALA A 117 4.87 0.61 -11.67
CA ALA A 117 5.54 -0.68 -11.79
C ALA A 117 6.83 -0.58 -12.63
N GLU A 118 6.80 0.15 -13.75
CA GLU A 118 7.99 0.44 -14.56
C GLU A 118 9.06 1.22 -13.79
N GLN A 119 8.67 1.99 -12.77
CA GLN A 119 9.58 2.74 -11.90
C GLN A 119 10.09 1.92 -10.70
N GLY A 120 9.69 0.66 -10.55
CA GLY A 120 10.18 -0.26 -9.52
C GLY A 120 9.24 -0.47 -8.33
N VAL A 121 8.00 0.02 -8.38
CA VAL A 121 6.97 -0.33 -7.39
C VAL A 121 6.51 -1.77 -7.66
N THR A 122 6.49 -2.62 -6.63
CA THR A 122 5.89 -3.95 -6.74
C THR A 122 4.37 -3.84 -6.61
N LEU A 123 3.61 -4.45 -7.51
CA LEU A 123 2.14 -4.52 -7.41
C LEU A 123 1.72 -5.91 -6.92
N GLY A 124 0.83 -5.94 -5.93
CA GLY A 124 0.19 -7.14 -5.40
C GLY A 124 -1.32 -7.07 -5.52
N SER A 125 -2.01 -8.20 -5.31
CA SER A 125 -3.48 -8.24 -5.32
C SER A 125 -4.06 -7.83 -3.96
N HIS A 126 -5.07 -6.98 -3.97
CA HIS A 126 -5.96 -6.74 -2.82
C HIS A 126 -7.39 -7.23 -3.14
N THR A 127 -7.49 -8.41 -3.75
CA THR A 127 -8.68 -8.92 -4.46
C THR A 127 -9.03 -8.05 -5.68
N MET A 128 -10.11 -8.38 -6.41
CA MET A 128 -10.62 -7.50 -7.47
C MET A 128 -11.57 -6.45 -6.91
N SER A 129 -12.54 -6.87 -6.11
CA SER A 129 -13.72 -6.07 -5.75
C SER A 129 -13.72 -5.53 -4.31
N HIS A 130 -12.68 -5.84 -3.51
CA HIS A 130 -12.54 -5.44 -2.10
C HIS A 130 -13.74 -5.90 -1.23
N ARG A 131 -14.26 -7.09 -1.52
CA ARG A 131 -15.36 -7.71 -0.76
C ARG A 131 -14.81 -8.32 0.53
N ASP A 132 -15.64 -8.38 1.57
CA ASP A 132 -15.26 -9.10 2.79
C ASP A 132 -15.24 -10.61 2.52
N LEU A 133 -14.05 -11.16 2.30
CA LEU A 133 -13.84 -12.57 1.97
C LEU A 133 -14.41 -13.53 3.04
N ARG A 134 -14.58 -13.08 4.30
CA ARG A 134 -15.17 -13.90 5.37
C ARG A 134 -16.67 -14.14 5.16
N SER A 135 -17.31 -13.28 4.37
CA SER A 135 -18.74 -13.33 4.07
C SER A 135 -19.05 -14.09 2.77
N LEU A 136 -18.02 -14.41 1.97
CA LEU A 136 -18.17 -15.04 0.67
C LEU A 136 -18.15 -16.58 0.79
N PRO A 137 -18.93 -17.29 -0.04
CA PRO A 137 -18.76 -18.72 -0.24
C PRO A 137 -17.50 -19.01 -1.08
N ASP A 138 -16.93 -20.20 -0.95
CA ASP A 138 -15.69 -20.60 -1.64
C ASP A 138 -15.78 -20.43 -3.17
N GLU A 139 -16.97 -20.66 -3.75
CA GLU A 139 -17.20 -20.51 -5.19
C GLU A 139 -17.00 -19.07 -5.68
N ALA A 140 -17.20 -18.08 -4.81
CA ALA A 140 -17.02 -16.66 -5.13
C ALA A 140 -15.57 -16.18 -4.96
N LEU A 141 -14.64 -17.04 -4.50
CA LEU A 141 -13.21 -16.69 -4.34
C LEU A 141 -12.41 -16.82 -5.64
N GLY A 142 -12.97 -17.47 -6.66
CA GLY A 142 -12.35 -17.65 -7.98
C GLY A 142 -12.73 -16.58 -9.02
N GLU A 143 -13.60 -15.64 -8.63
CA GLU A 143 -14.10 -14.54 -9.46
C GLU A 143 -13.29 -13.25 -9.30
#